data_AF-A0A972ZX33-F1
#
_entry.id   AF-A0A972ZX33-F1
#
_cell.length_a   1.000
_cell.length_b   1.000
_cell.length_c   1.000
_cell.angle_alpha   90.00
_cell.angle_beta   90.00
_cell.angle_gamma   90.00
#
_symmetry.space_group_name_H-M   'P 1'
#
loop_
_entity.id
_entity.type
_entity.pdbx_description
1 polymer ?
#
loop_
_entity_poly.entity_id
_entity_poly.type
_entity_poly.pdbx_seq_one_letter_code
_entity_poly.pdbx_strand_id
1 'polypeptide(L)'
;MTNTRSIYEDNLVEALLSVSKSKREFASAAGVDVYSRNPVLQKELDSVARAEAAGGFGASTAVAVATFAGSLATSNLQRADELNDILRTRSAAELRSASRKALTQSGVPDPLTERFLDHYWYSPRHETVIAASLLAIMGAAGREHFIERALAANSEESALFFQQVAEMMRGFHTTVAPIERIEIFFGIPLIHGRGGSIAALLPFDRVHWTARTAEVAAYVARTHPKIVSAGKLVLWTPGTLTERARQGFAALGIGVRERTDAILPMLD
;
A
#
# COMPACT_ATOMS: atom_id res chain seq x y z
N MET A 1 -20.45 -41.34 7.90
CA MET A 1 -21.34 -40.18 8.02
C MET A 1 -20.99 -39.21 6.89
N THR A 2 -21.72 -39.26 5.79
CA THR A 2 -21.58 -38.34 4.66
C THR A 2 -22.29 -37.03 5.00
N ASN A 3 -21.52 -35.94 5.09
CA ASN A 3 -22.04 -34.60 5.32
C ASN A 3 -22.54 -34.04 3.98
N THR A 4 -23.81 -34.30 3.65
CA THR A 4 -24.46 -33.75 2.47
C THR A 4 -24.88 -32.32 2.78
N ARG A 5 -24.11 -31.32 2.34
CA ARG A 5 -24.55 -29.91 2.35
C ARG A 5 -25.80 -29.79 1.47
N SER A 6 -26.76 -29.00 1.92
CA SER A 6 -28.04 -28.80 1.24
C SER A 6 -27.85 -27.94 -0.02
N ILE A 7 -28.48 -28.33 -1.14
CA ILE A 7 -28.47 -27.58 -2.41
C ILE A 7 -28.91 -26.12 -2.28
N TYR A 8 -29.66 -25.79 -1.22
CA TYR A 8 -30.07 -24.42 -0.90
C TYR A 8 -28.94 -23.58 -0.29
N GLU A 9 -28.04 -24.20 0.47
CA GLU A 9 -26.85 -23.52 1.02
C GLU A 9 -25.83 -23.23 -0.10
N ASP A 10 -25.63 -24.17 -1.01
CA ASP A 10 -24.72 -24.00 -2.14
C ASP A 10 -25.19 -22.88 -3.09
N ASN A 11 -26.49 -22.82 -3.42
CA ASN A 11 -27.06 -21.74 -4.24
C ASN A 11 -26.95 -20.36 -3.59
N LEU A 12 -27.10 -20.27 -2.26
CA LEU A 12 -26.96 -19.01 -1.53
C LEU A 12 -25.50 -18.54 -1.51
N VAL A 13 -24.56 -19.47 -1.30
CA VAL A 13 -23.11 -19.19 -1.35
C VAL A 13 -22.72 -18.74 -2.75
N GLU A 14 -23.20 -19.42 -3.79
CA GLU A 14 -22.92 -19.05 -5.18
C GLU A 14 -23.52 -17.69 -5.54
N ALA A 15 -24.75 -17.39 -5.09
CA ALA A 15 -25.36 -16.08 -5.27
C ALA A 15 -24.57 -14.96 -4.57
N LEU A 16 -24.12 -15.19 -3.33
CA LEU A 16 -23.29 -14.24 -2.58
C LEU A 16 -21.93 -14.01 -3.25
N LEU A 17 -21.32 -15.07 -3.80
CA LEU A 17 -20.08 -14.98 -4.56
C LEU A 17 -20.27 -14.21 -5.88
N SER A 18 -21.38 -14.46 -6.58
CA SER A 18 -21.76 -13.75 -7.82
C SER A 18 -21.98 -12.26 -7.58
N VAL A 19 -22.73 -11.89 -6.53
CA VAL A 19 -22.92 -10.49 -6.12
C VAL A 19 -21.59 -9.85 -5.74
N SER A 20 -20.75 -10.55 -4.96
CA SER A 20 -19.44 -10.04 -4.56
C SER A 20 -18.50 -9.86 -5.75
N LYS A 21 -18.60 -10.73 -6.77
CA LYS A 21 -17.84 -10.60 -8.01
C LYS A 21 -18.33 -9.40 -8.84
N SER A 22 -19.63 -9.28 -9.05
CA SER A 22 -20.25 -8.17 -9.81
C SER A 22 -19.91 -6.83 -9.18
N LYS A 23 -19.92 -6.75 -7.84
CA LYS A 23 -19.51 -5.56 -7.09
C LYS A 23 -18.07 -5.13 -7.39
N ARG A 24 -17.13 -6.09 -7.53
CA ARG A 24 -15.74 -5.79 -7.89
C ARG A 24 -15.59 -5.35 -9.35
N GLU A 25 -16.32 -5.98 -10.26
CA GLU A 25 -16.32 -5.62 -11.68
C GLU A 25 -16.87 -4.21 -11.90
N PHE A 26 -18.00 -3.89 -11.28
CA PHE A 26 -18.59 -2.55 -11.36
C PHE A 26 -17.73 -1.47 -10.68
N ALA A 27 -17.21 -1.72 -9.47
CA ALA A 27 -16.32 -0.78 -8.79
C ALA A 27 -15.09 -0.45 -9.64
N SER A 28 -14.52 -1.46 -10.32
CA SER A 28 -13.42 -1.24 -11.25
C SER A 28 -13.83 -0.43 -12.48
N ALA A 29 -14.98 -0.70 -13.09
CA ALA A 29 -15.47 0.07 -14.23
C ALA A 29 -15.74 1.55 -13.87
N ALA A 30 -16.15 1.81 -12.63
CA ALA A 30 -16.40 3.14 -12.10
C ALA A 30 -15.15 3.83 -11.54
N GLY A 31 -13.98 3.17 -11.49
CA GLY A 31 -12.75 3.74 -10.95
C GLY A 31 -12.81 4.01 -9.44
N VAL A 32 -13.51 3.16 -8.68
CA VAL A 32 -13.71 3.32 -7.23
C VAL A 32 -13.24 2.10 -6.44
N ASP A 33 -12.78 2.30 -5.21
CA ASP A 33 -12.34 1.19 -4.36
C ASP A 33 -13.53 0.40 -3.79
N VAL A 34 -13.66 -0.85 -4.24
CA VAL A 34 -14.68 -1.81 -3.77
C VAL A 34 -14.61 -2.10 -2.27
N TYR A 35 -13.44 -1.89 -1.65
CA TYR A 35 -13.20 -2.14 -0.24
C TYR A 35 -13.24 -0.89 0.65
N SER A 36 -13.57 0.28 0.08
CA SER A 36 -13.72 1.53 0.83
C SER A 36 -14.76 1.39 1.95
N ARG A 37 -14.50 1.94 3.15
CA ARG A 37 -15.51 1.98 4.23
C ARG A 37 -16.50 3.13 4.10
N ASN A 38 -16.46 3.92 3.03
CA ASN A 38 -17.45 4.96 2.79
C ASN A 38 -18.85 4.33 2.65
N PRO A 39 -19.79 4.58 3.58
CA PRO A 39 -21.08 3.88 3.61
C PRO A 39 -21.97 4.26 2.42
N VAL A 40 -21.79 5.45 1.83
CA VAL A 40 -22.51 5.88 0.63
C VAL A 40 -22.00 5.07 -0.56
N LEU A 41 -20.68 5.01 -0.75
CA LEU A 41 -20.08 4.23 -1.83
C LEU A 41 -20.44 2.74 -1.71
N GLN A 42 -20.36 2.17 -0.50
CA GLN A 42 -20.71 0.77 -0.27
C GLN A 42 -22.18 0.47 -0.58
N LYS A 43 -23.10 1.38 -0.25
CA LYS A 43 -24.52 1.25 -0.55
C LYS A 43 -24.80 1.29 -2.06
N GLU A 44 -24.16 2.22 -2.78
CA GLU A 44 -24.29 2.32 -4.23
C GLU A 44 -23.70 1.10 -4.94
N LEU A 45 -22.49 0.67 -4.54
CA LEU A 45 -21.85 -0.53 -5.07
C LEU A 45 -22.70 -1.78 -4.81
N ASP A 46 -23.26 -1.95 -3.60
CA ASP A 46 -24.18 -3.05 -3.28
C ASP A 46 -25.46 -3.01 -4.10
N SER A 47 -26.02 -1.82 -4.33
CA SER A 47 -27.25 -1.65 -5.09
C SER A 47 -27.05 -2.06 -6.55
N VAL A 48 -25.96 -1.60 -7.18
CA VAL A 48 -25.65 -1.93 -8.57
C VAL A 48 -25.25 -3.40 -8.71
N ALA A 49 -24.42 -3.93 -7.81
CA ALA A 49 -24.01 -5.33 -7.84
C ALA A 49 -25.17 -6.32 -7.71
N ARG A 50 -26.18 -5.99 -6.88
CA ARG A 50 -27.40 -6.80 -6.76
C ARG A 50 -28.28 -6.72 -8.01
N ALA A 51 -28.24 -5.62 -8.75
CA ALA A 51 -28.94 -5.48 -10.02
C ALA A 51 -28.24 -6.24 -11.17
N GLU A 52 -26.92 -6.41 -11.09
CA GLU A 52 -26.10 -7.05 -12.13
C GLU A 52 -25.93 -8.58 -11.94
N ALA A 53 -26.16 -9.11 -10.73
CA ALA A 53 -26.03 -10.53 -10.38
C ALA A 53 -27.02 -11.51 -11.06
N ALA A 54 -27.71 -11.08 -12.13
CA ALA A 54 -28.59 -11.89 -12.97
C ALA A 54 -27.87 -12.55 -14.18
N GLY A 55 -26.55 -12.43 -14.32
CA GLY A 55 -25.77 -13.09 -15.38
C GLY A 55 -24.39 -13.54 -14.89
N GLY A 56 -24.19 -14.84 -14.69
CA GLY A 56 -22.96 -15.40 -14.11
C GLY A 56 -21.87 -15.72 -15.13
N PHE A 57 -20.61 -15.76 -14.66
CA PHE A 57 -19.55 -16.72 -15.05
C PHE A 57 -18.33 -16.58 -14.11
N GLY A 58 -17.61 -17.67 -13.81
CA GLY A 58 -16.37 -17.69 -13.00
C GLY A 58 -15.35 -18.75 -13.46
N ALA A 59 -14.06 -18.53 -13.16
CA ALA A 59 -12.91 -19.48 -13.08
C ALA A 59 -11.59 -18.65 -13.00
N SER A 60 -10.47 -18.97 -12.34
CA SER A 60 -9.96 -20.18 -11.65
C SER A 60 -8.86 -19.78 -10.61
N THR A 61 -8.69 -20.61 -9.57
CA THR A 61 -7.96 -20.30 -8.31
C THR A 61 -6.56 -20.91 -8.16
N ALA A 62 -6.14 -21.85 -9.03
CA ALA A 62 -4.88 -22.60 -8.84
C ALA A 62 -3.67 -22.12 -9.66
N VAL A 63 -3.88 -21.41 -10.77
CA VAL A 63 -2.80 -20.95 -11.68
C VAL A 63 -2.18 -19.62 -11.22
N ALA A 64 -2.87 -18.85 -10.38
CA ALA A 64 -2.58 -17.45 -10.08
C ALA A 64 -1.50 -17.17 -9.01
N VAL A 65 -1.29 -18.11 -8.07
CA VAL A 65 -0.32 -17.96 -6.97
C VAL A 65 1.13 -18.10 -7.45
N ALA A 66 1.34 -18.79 -8.58
CA ALA A 66 2.63 -18.86 -9.25
C ALA A 66 2.93 -17.57 -10.04
N THR A 67 1.90 -16.94 -10.63
CA THR A 67 2.05 -15.67 -11.35
C THR A 67 2.36 -14.52 -10.41
N PHE A 68 1.72 -14.41 -9.22
CA PHE A 68 1.99 -13.32 -8.28
C PHE A 68 3.43 -13.32 -7.73
N ALA A 69 4.01 -14.49 -7.45
CA ALA A 69 5.41 -14.59 -7.00
C ALA A 69 6.41 -14.57 -8.18
N GLY A 70 5.99 -15.01 -9.38
CA GLY A 70 6.83 -15.06 -10.57
C GLY A 70 6.88 -13.76 -11.39
N SER A 71 5.79 -12.98 -11.45
CA SER A 71 5.71 -11.71 -12.19
C SER A 71 6.36 -10.53 -11.46
N LEU A 72 6.48 -10.61 -10.13
CA LEU A 72 7.18 -9.59 -9.36
C LEU A 72 8.71 -9.60 -9.61
N ALA A 73 9.25 -10.68 -10.18
CA ALA A 73 10.68 -10.82 -10.51
C ALA A 73 11.11 -10.21 -11.85
N THR A 74 10.20 -9.78 -12.73
CA THR A 74 10.54 -9.29 -14.08
C THR A 74 10.13 -7.82 -14.30
N SER A 75 11.07 -6.96 -14.72
CA SER A 75 10.92 -5.53 -15.05
C SER A 75 10.06 -5.33 -16.32
N ASN A 76 9.09 -4.40 -16.48
CA ASN A 76 9.10 -2.93 -16.44
C ASN A 76 7.65 -2.42 -16.67
N LEU A 77 7.29 -1.26 -16.10
CA LEU A 77 6.10 -0.41 -16.40
C LEU A 77 4.65 -0.99 -16.41
N GLN A 78 4.41 -2.31 -16.40
CA GLN A 78 3.06 -2.91 -16.42
C GLN A 78 2.45 -3.17 -15.02
N ARG A 79 3.06 -2.64 -13.95
CA ARG A 79 2.85 -3.11 -12.56
C ARG A 79 1.62 -2.57 -11.82
N ALA A 80 1.13 -1.37 -12.16
CA ALA A 80 -0.06 -0.80 -11.52
C ALA A 80 -1.33 -1.43 -12.09
N ASP A 81 -1.39 -1.59 -13.41
CA ASP A 81 -2.52 -2.22 -14.11
C ASP A 81 -2.68 -3.69 -13.73
N GLU A 82 -1.58 -4.45 -13.63
CA GLU A 82 -1.60 -5.84 -13.16
C GLU A 82 -2.07 -5.95 -11.70
N LEU A 83 -1.62 -5.05 -10.81
CA LEU A 83 -2.06 -5.04 -9.42
C LEU A 83 -3.55 -4.66 -9.31
N ASN A 84 -4.00 -3.68 -10.10
CA ASN A 84 -5.41 -3.33 -10.22
C ASN A 84 -6.26 -4.50 -10.76
N ASP A 85 -5.76 -5.22 -11.76
CA ASP A 85 -6.48 -6.36 -12.34
C ASP A 85 -6.59 -7.52 -11.34
N ILE A 86 -5.56 -7.75 -10.52
CA ILE A 86 -5.60 -8.71 -9.40
C ILE A 86 -6.62 -8.28 -8.35
N LEU A 87 -6.61 -7.01 -7.93
CA LEU A 87 -7.57 -6.47 -6.96
C LEU A 87 -9.01 -6.56 -7.46
N ARG A 88 -9.21 -6.42 -8.78
CA ARG A 88 -10.51 -6.55 -9.45
C ARG A 88 -11.00 -7.99 -9.52
N THR A 89 -10.15 -8.90 -9.96
CA THR A 89 -10.57 -10.26 -10.36
C THR A 89 -10.60 -11.26 -9.20
N ARG A 90 -9.85 -11.01 -8.11
CA ARG A 90 -9.65 -11.99 -7.03
C ARG A 90 -10.60 -11.79 -5.85
N SER A 91 -10.90 -12.88 -5.17
CA SER A 91 -11.62 -12.85 -3.89
C SER A 91 -10.74 -12.37 -2.74
N ALA A 92 -11.36 -11.87 -1.67
CA ALA A 92 -10.62 -11.40 -0.48
C ALA A 92 -9.75 -12.50 0.15
N ALA A 93 -10.21 -13.75 0.15
CA ALA A 93 -9.45 -14.88 0.68
C ALA A 93 -8.20 -15.19 -0.17
N GLU A 94 -8.31 -15.11 -1.50
CA GLU A 94 -7.17 -15.27 -2.41
C GLU A 94 -6.15 -14.13 -2.24
N LEU A 95 -6.63 -12.88 -2.18
CA LEU A 95 -5.80 -11.69 -1.94
C LEU A 95 -5.03 -11.81 -0.62
N ARG A 96 -5.71 -12.23 0.45
CA ARG A 96 -5.08 -12.45 1.76
C ARG A 96 -4.02 -13.55 1.72
N SER A 97 -4.31 -14.68 1.07
CA SER A 97 -3.34 -15.76 0.92
C SER A 97 -2.10 -15.33 0.12
N ALA A 98 -2.29 -14.53 -0.94
CA ALA A 98 -1.20 -13.97 -1.74
C ALA A 98 -0.38 -12.95 -0.93
N SER A 99 -1.05 -12.08 -0.16
CA SER A 99 -0.42 -11.10 0.72
C SER A 99 0.44 -11.76 1.79
N ARG A 100 -0.06 -12.80 2.45
CA ARG A 100 0.71 -13.63 3.40
C ARG A 100 2.00 -14.14 2.78
N LYS A 101 1.91 -14.78 1.61
CA LYS A 101 3.08 -15.32 0.90
C LYS A 101 4.09 -14.22 0.57
N ALA A 102 3.63 -13.07 0.08
CA ALA A 102 4.50 -11.95 -0.27
C ALA A 102 5.20 -11.34 0.95
N LEU A 103 4.49 -11.22 2.09
CA LEU A 103 5.07 -10.72 3.34
C LEU A 103 6.14 -11.67 3.90
N THR A 104 5.85 -12.97 3.96
CA THR A 104 6.84 -13.97 4.39
C THR A 104 8.05 -14.02 3.44
N GLN A 105 7.83 -13.96 2.12
CA GLN A 105 8.93 -13.86 1.15
C GLN A 105 9.76 -12.57 1.29
N SER A 106 9.13 -11.49 1.75
CA SER A 106 9.81 -10.23 2.07
C SER A 106 10.59 -10.29 3.40
N GLY A 107 10.58 -11.42 4.10
CA GLY A 107 11.27 -11.60 5.37
C GLY A 107 10.50 -11.04 6.57
N VAL A 108 9.21 -10.74 6.43
CA VAL A 108 8.34 -10.38 7.56
C VAL A 108 8.03 -11.66 8.36
N PRO A 109 8.30 -11.72 9.68
CA PRO A 109 8.03 -12.91 10.48
C PRO A 109 6.55 -13.30 10.48
N ASP A 110 6.25 -14.60 10.41
CA ASP A 110 4.86 -15.10 10.35
C ASP A 110 3.93 -14.55 11.45
N PRO A 111 4.35 -14.44 12.75
CA PRO A 111 3.49 -13.83 13.77
C PRO A 111 3.16 -12.36 13.51
N LEU A 112 4.08 -11.62 12.87
CA LEU A 112 3.86 -10.23 12.50
C LEU A 112 2.97 -10.12 11.25
N THR A 113 3.18 -11.01 10.28
CA THR A 113 2.34 -11.15 9.08
C THR A 113 0.88 -11.38 9.46
N GLU A 114 0.58 -12.36 10.31
CA GLU A 114 -0.82 -12.63 10.70
C GLU A 114 -1.43 -11.46 11.47
N ARG A 115 -0.69 -10.84 12.39
CA ARG A 115 -1.18 -9.64 13.10
C ARG A 115 -1.52 -8.50 12.15
N PHE A 116 -0.75 -8.30 11.09
CA PHE A 116 -1.01 -7.28 10.08
C PHE A 116 -2.22 -7.61 9.22
N LEU A 117 -2.31 -8.85 8.74
CA LEU A 117 -3.47 -9.27 7.95
C LEU A 117 -4.75 -9.24 8.81
N ASP A 118 -4.72 -9.64 10.07
CA ASP A 118 -5.90 -9.63 10.96
C ASP A 118 -6.26 -8.23 11.48
N HIS A 119 -5.49 -7.20 11.12
CA HIS A 119 -5.65 -5.87 11.70
C HIS A 119 -6.89 -5.14 11.15
N TYR A 120 -7.79 -4.79 12.06
CA TYR A 120 -9.13 -4.26 11.76
C TYR A 120 -9.16 -3.16 10.70
N TRP A 121 -8.23 -2.20 10.72
CA TRP A 121 -8.27 -1.05 9.80
C TRP A 121 -7.75 -1.32 8.39
N TYR A 122 -7.09 -2.46 8.14
CA TYR A 122 -6.66 -2.81 6.78
C TYR A 122 -7.77 -3.56 6.04
N SER A 123 -7.86 -3.30 4.74
CA SER A 123 -8.77 -4.00 3.84
C SER A 123 -7.96 -4.98 3.00
N PRO A 124 -8.58 -5.94 2.31
CA PRO A 124 -7.87 -6.83 1.39
C PRO A 124 -7.04 -6.07 0.35
N ARG A 125 -7.50 -4.89 -0.11
CA ARG A 125 -6.72 -4.01 -0.98
C ARG A 125 -5.48 -3.47 -0.28
N HIS A 126 -5.64 -2.86 0.89
CA HIS A 126 -4.48 -2.32 1.63
C HIS A 126 -3.44 -3.41 1.91
N GLU A 127 -3.86 -4.58 2.39
CA GLU A 127 -2.99 -5.73 2.64
C GLU A 127 -2.19 -6.12 1.39
N THR A 128 -2.89 -6.25 0.26
CA THR A 128 -2.30 -6.68 -1.02
C THR A 128 -1.32 -5.65 -1.56
N VAL A 129 -1.69 -4.37 -1.56
CA VAL A 129 -0.85 -3.29 -2.09
C VAL A 129 0.40 -3.10 -1.24
N ILE A 130 0.28 -3.16 0.10
CA ILE A 130 1.42 -3.09 1.00
C ILE A 130 2.34 -4.31 0.80
N ALA A 131 1.79 -5.53 0.80
CA ALA A 131 2.56 -6.76 0.63
C ALA A 131 3.32 -6.80 -0.71
N ALA A 132 2.64 -6.44 -1.81
CA ALA A 132 3.25 -6.38 -3.14
C ALA A 132 4.36 -5.32 -3.20
N SER A 133 4.16 -4.16 -2.56
CA SER A 133 5.15 -3.09 -2.53
C SER A 133 6.39 -3.46 -1.74
N LEU A 134 6.24 -4.17 -0.62
CA LEU A 134 7.38 -4.68 0.16
C LEU A 134 8.15 -5.78 -0.59
N LEU A 135 7.45 -6.64 -1.33
CA LEU A 135 8.08 -7.66 -2.15
C LEU A 135 8.85 -7.04 -3.33
N ALA A 136 8.34 -5.95 -3.91
CA ALA A 136 9.04 -5.21 -4.98
C ALA A 136 10.36 -4.57 -4.52
N ILE A 137 10.56 -4.38 -3.22
CA ILE A 137 11.81 -3.85 -2.63
C ILE A 137 12.57 -4.93 -1.85
N MET A 138 12.42 -6.20 -2.27
CA MET A 138 13.18 -7.32 -1.74
C MET A 138 14.70 -7.03 -1.75
N GLY A 139 15.39 -7.40 -0.67
CA GLY A 139 16.78 -7.03 -0.40
C GLY A 139 16.98 -5.84 0.55
N ALA A 140 16.06 -4.89 0.64
CA ALA A 140 16.08 -3.82 1.66
C ALA A 140 15.96 -4.37 3.10
N ALA A 141 16.78 -3.92 4.05
CA ALA A 141 16.61 -4.26 5.46
C ALA A 141 15.45 -3.47 6.11
N GLY A 142 14.83 -4.00 7.18
CA GLY A 142 13.85 -3.27 7.99
C GLY A 142 12.42 -3.21 7.43
N ARG A 143 12.05 -4.09 6.50
CA ARG A 143 10.66 -4.19 5.99
C ARG A 143 9.67 -4.62 7.07
N GLU A 144 10.12 -5.47 7.98
CA GLU A 144 9.41 -5.88 9.19
C GLU A 144 9.10 -4.68 10.09
N HIS A 145 10.04 -3.74 10.28
CA HIS A 145 9.79 -2.54 11.10
C HIS A 145 8.73 -1.62 10.48
N PHE A 146 8.65 -1.59 9.15
CA PHE A 146 7.55 -0.90 8.48
C PHE A 146 6.20 -1.55 8.80
N ILE A 147 6.09 -2.88 8.74
CA ILE A 147 4.87 -3.59 9.13
C ILE A 147 4.56 -3.41 10.62
N GLU A 148 5.55 -3.49 11.51
CA GLU A 148 5.37 -3.21 12.95
C GLU A 148 4.78 -1.82 13.18
N ARG A 149 5.28 -0.81 12.46
CA ARG A 149 4.75 0.55 12.54
C ARG A 149 3.34 0.64 11.96
N ALA A 150 3.06 -0.06 10.87
CA ALA A 150 1.76 -0.09 10.21
C ALA A 150 0.65 -0.63 11.15
N LEU A 151 0.98 -1.50 12.11
CA LEU A 151 0.03 -1.99 13.12
C LEU A 151 -0.53 -0.93 14.07
N ALA A 152 0.02 0.29 14.08
CA ALA A 152 -0.55 1.38 14.87
C ALA A 152 -1.52 2.27 14.05
N ALA A 153 -1.98 1.79 12.89
CA ALA A 153 -3.13 2.37 12.22
C ALA A 153 -4.38 2.26 13.10
N ASN A 154 -5.13 3.34 13.24
CA ASN A 154 -6.33 3.41 14.08
C ASN A 154 -7.54 4.01 13.34
N SER A 155 -7.41 4.20 12.04
CA SER A 155 -8.43 4.69 11.12
C SER A 155 -8.14 4.17 9.71
N GLU A 156 -9.13 4.21 8.82
CA GLU A 156 -8.93 3.92 7.39
C GLU A 156 -7.95 4.91 6.75
N GLU A 157 -8.00 6.19 7.13
CA GLU A 157 -7.05 7.20 6.67
C GLU A 157 -5.61 6.83 7.03
N SER A 158 -5.37 6.35 8.26
CA SER A 158 -4.04 5.89 8.65
C SER A 158 -3.61 4.61 7.92
N ALA A 159 -4.55 3.73 7.56
CA ALA A 159 -4.26 2.55 6.75
C ALA A 159 -3.89 2.94 5.31
N LEU A 160 -4.63 3.88 4.71
CA LEU A 160 -4.34 4.45 3.40
C LEU A 160 -2.98 5.16 3.40
N PHE A 161 -2.66 5.92 4.44
CA PHE A 161 -1.33 6.52 4.61
C PHE A 161 -0.21 5.47 4.51
N PHE A 162 -0.33 4.34 5.23
CA PHE A 162 0.67 3.27 5.15
C PHE A 162 0.71 2.60 3.77
N GLN A 163 -0.45 2.42 3.12
CA GLN A 163 -0.47 1.94 1.75
C GLN A 163 0.32 2.87 0.82
N GLN A 164 0.00 4.17 0.82
CA GLN A 164 0.64 5.16 -0.03
C GLN A 164 2.14 5.27 0.25
N VAL A 165 2.58 5.21 1.53
CA VAL A 165 4.02 5.16 1.85
C VAL A 165 4.67 3.91 1.22
N ALA A 166 4.02 2.75 1.28
CA ALA A 166 4.55 1.53 0.66
C ALA A 166 4.67 1.65 -0.86
N GLU A 167 3.68 2.26 -1.51
CA GLU A 167 3.71 2.53 -2.94
C GLU A 167 4.80 3.53 -3.33
N MET A 168 4.97 4.59 -2.54
CA MET A 168 6.08 5.53 -2.71
C MET A 168 7.44 4.84 -2.52
N MET A 169 7.58 3.88 -1.59
CA MET A 169 8.81 3.09 -1.44
C MET A 169 9.10 2.26 -2.70
N ARG A 170 8.09 1.58 -3.23
CA ARG A 170 8.19 0.83 -4.49
C ARG A 170 8.59 1.74 -5.66
N GLY A 171 7.93 2.89 -5.79
CA GLY A 171 8.26 3.90 -6.80
C GLY A 171 9.71 4.36 -6.65
N PHE A 172 10.13 4.73 -5.45
CA PHE A 172 11.47 5.26 -5.19
C PHE A 172 12.55 4.23 -5.52
N HIS A 173 12.34 2.98 -5.11
CA HIS A 173 13.26 1.87 -5.38
C HIS A 173 13.49 1.66 -6.89
N THR A 174 12.43 1.85 -7.69
CA THR A 174 12.45 1.53 -9.12
C THR A 174 12.88 2.71 -9.99
N THR A 175 12.57 3.95 -9.60
CA THR A 175 12.79 5.14 -10.45
C THR A 175 13.91 6.06 -9.96
N VAL A 176 14.25 6.02 -8.67
CA VAL A 176 15.21 6.96 -8.06
C VAL A 176 16.50 6.24 -7.66
N ALA A 177 16.42 5.32 -6.71
CA ALA A 177 17.57 4.54 -6.24
C ALA A 177 17.11 3.28 -5.51
N PRO A 178 17.80 2.14 -5.69
CA PRO A 178 17.53 0.94 -4.91
C PRO A 178 17.57 1.24 -3.40
N ILE A 179 16.52 0.88 -2.70
CA ILE A 179 16.41 0.99 -1.24
C ILE A 179 17.27 -0.11 -0.61
N GLU A 180 18.13 0.28 0.32
CA GLU A 180 18.99 -0.63 1.07
C GLU A 180 18.46 -0.89 2.48
N ARG A 181 17.78 0.08 3.08
CA ARG A 181 17.24 -0.04 4.44
C ARG A 181 16.07 0.90 4.70
N ILE A 182 15.13 0.44 5.51
CA ILE A 182 14.02 1.21 6.07
C ILE A 182 14.29 1.37 7.57
N GLU A 183 14.25 2.60 8.05
CA GLU A 183 14.29 2.91 9.49
C GLU A 183 13.00 3.60 9.91
N ILE A 184 12.45 3.23 11.06
CA ILE A 184 11.32 3.96 11.64
C ILE A 184 11.86 4.97 12.65
N PHE A 185 11.61 6.25 12.37
CA PHE A 185 12.10 7.34 13.20
C PHE A 185 10.94 8.27 13.56
N PHE A 186 10.66 8.40 14.87
CA PHE A 186 9.48 9.13 15.38
C PHE A 186 8.16 8.69 14.73
N GLY A 187 8.06 7.40 14.40
CA GLY A 187 6.90 6.82 13.73
C GLY A 187 6.80 7.09 12.23
N ILE A 188 7.80 7.72 11.62
CA ILE A 188 7.91 7.99 10.19
C ILE A 188 8.93 7.04 9.55
N PRO A 189 8.60 6.38 8.43
CA PRO A 189 9.58 5.61 7.66
C PRO A 189 10.59 6.52 6.96
N LEU A 190 11.87 6.32 7.26
CA LEU A 190 13.01 6.92 6.56
C LEU A 190 13.67 5.86 5.68
N ILE A 191 13.84 6.19 4.41
CA ILE A 191 14.32 5.28 3.38
C ILE A 191 15.76 5.61 3.06
N HIS A 192 16.65 4.64 3.25
CA HIS A 192 18.06 4.75 2.90
C HIS A 192 18.26 4.17 1.50
N GLY A 193 18.51 5.05 0.54
CA GLY A 193 18.79 4.69 -0.84
C GLY A 193 20.29 4.46 -1.06
N ARG A 194 20.61 3.60 -2.04
CA ARG A 194 21.98 3.40 -2.50
C ARG A 194 22.63 4.73 -2.89
N GLY A 195 23.89 4.90 -2.50
CA GLY A 195 24.62 6.17 -2.66
C GLY A 195 24.44 7.13 -1.48
N GLY A 196 23.79 6.69 -0.40
CA GLY A 196 23.74 7.37 0.90
C GLY A 196 22.72 8.50 0.99
N SER A 197 21.67 8.46 0.17
CA SER A 197 20.52 9.37 0.30
C SER A 197 19.56 8.87 1.37
N ILE A 198 18.95 9.80 2.11
CA ILE A 198 17.83 9.50 3.01
C ILE A 198 16.61 10.24 2.50
N ALA A 199 15.55 9.48 2.19
CA ALA A 199 14.27 10.00 1.77
C ALA A 199 13.21 9.82 2.87
N ALA A 200 12.53 10.90 3.25
CA ALA A 200 11.29 10.82 3.99
C ALA A 200 10.13 10.83 2.98
N LEU A 201 9.40 9.72 2.85
CA LEU A 201 8.29 9.59 1.91
C LEU A 201 6.99 9.88 2.66
N LEU A 202 6.37 11.04 2.41
CA LEU A 202 5.17 11.47 3.11
C LEU A 202 4.05 11.76 2.10
N PRO A 203 3.00 10.92 2.03
CA PRO A 203 1.90 11.05 1.07
C PRO A 203 0.89 12.12 1.52
N PHE A 204 1.33 13.37 1.62
CA PHE A 204 0.48 14.51 1.97
C PHE A 204 0.19 15.36 0.74
N ASP A 205 -1.08 15.75 0.55
CA ASP A 205 -1.46 16.67 -0.52
C ASP A 205 -0.95 18.09 -0.28
N ARG A 206 -0.83 18.47 1.00
CA ARG A 206 -0.27 19.75 1.40
C ARG A 206 0.45 19.71 2.73
N VAL A 207 1.72 20.13 2.73
CA VAL A 207 2.57 20.17 3.91
C VAL A 207 2.65 21.59 4.48
N HIS A 208 2.25 21.73 5.74
CA HIS A 208 2.27 22.97 6.52
C HIS A 208 3.41 22.96 7.55
N TRP A 209 3.97 24.14 7.82
CA TRP A 209 4.99 24.32 8.85
C TRP A 209 4.38 24.55 10.24
N THR A 210 4.00 23.45 10.88
CA THR A 210 3.47 23.46 12.26
C THR A 210 4.59 23.26 13.28
N ALA A 211 4.31 23.47 14.57
CA ALA A 211 5.24 23.18 15.64
C ALA A 211 5.70 21.70 15.61
N ARG A 212 4.78 20.78 15.38
CA ARG A 212 5.07 19.34 15.24
C ARG A 212 5.94 19.05 14.01
N THR A 213 5.66 19.67 12.86
CA THR A 213 6.48 19.52 11.66
C THR A 213 7.92 19.97 11.92
N ALA A 214 8.08 21.14 12.56
CA ALA A 214 9.39 21.69 12.87
C ALA A 214 10.17 20.81 13.86
N GLU A 215 9.50 20.32 14.91
CA GLU A 215 10.09 19.42 15.91
C GLU A 215 10.63 18.14 15.26
N VAL A 216 9.79 17.46 14.48
CA VAL A 216 10.16 16.19 13.83
C VAL A 216 11.27 16.42 12.80
N ALA A 217 11.15 17.44 11.95
CA ALA A 217 12.15 17.76 10.95
C ALA A 217 13.52 18.10 11.59
N ALA A 218 13.51 18.91 12.66
CA ALA A 218 14.74 19.25 13.37
C ALA A 218 15.36 18.05 14.07
N TYR A 219 14.55 17.13 14.60
CA TYR A 219 15.04 15.90 15.21
C TYR A 219 15.73 15.00 14.18
N VAL A 220 15.10 14.75 13.02
CA VAL A 220 15.70 13.99 11.91
C VAL A 220 17.00 14.66 11.44
N ALA A 221 17.01 15.98 11.25
CA ALA A 221 18.22 16.68 10.84
C ALA A 221 19.37 16.52 11.84
N ARG A 222 19.09 16.62 13.15
CA ARG A 222 20.10 16.47 14.21
C ARG A 222 20.64 15.05 14.34
N THR A 223 19.85 14.01 14.06
CA THR A 223 20.32 12.62 14.13
C THR A 223 21.05 12.17 12.87
N HIS A 224 20.90 12.90 11.76
CA HIS A 224 21.59 12.61 10.50
C HIS A 224 22.46 13.79 10.00
N PRO A 225 23.34 14.38 10.83
CA PRO A 225 24.03 15.64 10.50
C PRO A 225 24.95 15.50 9.28
N LYS A 226 25.62 14.35 9.09
CA LYS A 226 26.46 14.09 7.92
C LYS A 226 25.67 14.07 6.61
N ILE A 227 24.44 13.56 6.66
CA ILE A 227 23.56 13.45 5.49
C ILE A 227 22.98 14.83 5.14
N VAL A 228 22.61 15.61 6.16
CA VAL A 228 22.21 17.01 6.01
C VAL A 228 23.33 17.85 5.39
N SER A 229 24.55 17.78 5.94
CA SER A 229 25.70 18.52 5.39
C SER A 229 26.06 18.12 3.96
N ALA A 230 25.75 16.88 3.56
CA ALA A 230 25.92 16.40 2.19
C ALA A 230 24.75 16.77 1.26
N GLY A 231 23.70 17.43 1.75
CA GLY A 231 22.50 17.76 0.97
C GLY A 231 21.67 16.54 0.54
N LYS A 232 21.78 15.43 1.29
CA LYS A 232 21.23 14.11 0.91
C LYS A 232 19.98 13.70 1.67
N LEU A 233 19.50 14.53 2.59
CA LEU A 233 18.23 14.33 3.30
C LEU A 233 17.11 15.07 2.56
N VAL A 234 16.13 14.34 2.04
CA VAL A 234 15.09 14.90 1.17
C VAL A 234 13.70 14.43 1.60
N LEU A 235 12.77 15.37 1.77
CA LEU A 235 11.34 15.09 1.87
C LEU A 235 10.77 14.91 0.47
N TRP A 236 10.08 13.80 0.23
CA TRP A 236 9.33 13.53 -0.99
C TRP A 236 7.84 13.48 -0.67
N THR A 237 7.05 14.18 -1.48
CA THR A 237 5.61 14.25 -1.29
C THR A 237 4.88 14.41 -2.63
N PRO A 238 3.75 13.69 -2.84
CA PRO A 238 2.90 13.86 -4.01
C PRO A 238 2.29 15.27 -4.06
N GLY A 239 2.02 15.86 -2.90
CA GLY A 239 1.44 17.17 -2.81
C GLY A 239 2.42 18.34 -2.94
N THR A 240 2.06 19.42 -2.27
CA THR A 240 2.81 20.68 -2.26
C THR A 240 3.15 21.15 -0.86
N LEU A 241 4.14 22.02 -0.72
CA LEU A 241 4.50 22.70 0.51
C LEU A 241 3.94 24.12 0.50
N THR A 242 3.55 24.59 1.69
CA THR A 242 3.42 26.03 1.93
C THR A 242 4.79 26.71 1.88
N GLU A 243 4.82 28.01 1.58
CA GLU A 243 6.07 28.77 1.52
C GLU A 243 6.85 28.72 2.84
N ARG A 244 6.14 28.85 3.97
CA ARG A 244 6.71 28.68 5.31
C ARG A 244 7.33 27.30 5.53
N ALA A 245 6.74 26.25 4.96
CA ALA A 245 7.29 24.90 5.04
C ALA A 245 8.57 24.76 4.22
N ARG A 246 8.60 25.28 2.99
CA ARG A 246 9.84 25.28 2.18
C ARG A 246 10.99 25.96 2.90
N GLN A 247 10.74 27.15 3.46
CA GLN A 247 11.73 27.91 4.22
C GLN A 247 12.18 27.14 5.48
N GLY A 248 11.24 26.53 6.20
CA GLY A 248 11.52 25.74 7.40
C GLY A 248 12.42 24.52 7.13
N PHE A 249 12.10 23.73 6.10
CA PHE A 249 12.95 22.59 5.71
C PHE A 249 14.32 23.05 5.19
N ALA A 250 14.36 24.11 4.36
CA ALA A 250 15.62 24.66 3.85
C ALA A 250 16.53 25.16 4.97
N ALA A 251 15.98 25.81 6.00
CA ALA A 251 16.72 26.26 7.18
C ALA A 251 17.35 25.10 7.98
N LEU A 252 16.80 23.89 7.86
CA LEU A 252 17.34 22.66 8.46
C LEU A 252 18.26 21.89 7.52
N GLY A 253 18.53 22.40 6.31
CA GLY A 253 19.30 21.71 5.28
C GLY A 253 18.60 20.49 4.69
N ILE A 254 17.27 20.43 4.79
CA ILE A 254 16.44 19.35 4.23
C ILE A 254 15.95 19.77 2.85
N GLY A 255 16.30 18.99 1.83
CA GLY A 255 15.77 19.15 0.49
C GLY A 255 14.29 18.75 0.40
N VAL A 256 13.58 19.25 -0.60
CA VAL A 256 12.16 18.93 -0.82
C VAL A 256 11.91 18.58 -2.28
N ARG A 257 11.08 17.56 -2.51
CA ARG A 257 10.51 17.17 -3.79
C ARG A 257 8.99 17.12 -3.65
N GLU A 258 8.31 18.04 -4.33
CA GLU A 258 6.84 18.14 -4.44
C GLU A 258 6.37 17.46 -5.75
N ARG A 259 5.08 17.14 -5.86
CA ARG A 259 4.46 16.62 -7.11
C ARG A 259 5.14 15.35 -7.62
N THR A 260 5.37 14.41 -6.70
CA THR A 260 6.12 13.20 -7.01
C THR A 260 5.30 12.12 -7.71
N ASP A 261 4.00 12.30 -7.94
CA ASP A 261 3.09 11.26 -8.48
C ASP A 261 3.56 10.66 -9.81
N ALA A 262 4.14 11.49 -10.68
CA ALA A 262 4.68 11.05 -11.95
C ALA A 262 5.94 10.17 -11.81
N ILE A 263 6.65 10.27 -10.69
CA ILE A 263 7.90 9.57 -10.40
C ILE A 263 7.66 8.38 -9.46
N LEU A 264 6.70 8.53 -8.54
CA LEU A 264 6.32 7.61 -7.49
C LEU A 264 4.83 7.28 -7.64
N PRO A 265 4.44 6.51 -8.68
CA PRO A 265 3.03 6.26 -8.96
C PRO A 265 2.37 5.47 -7.84
N MET A 266 1.20 5.94 -7.44
CA MET A 266 0.30 5.32 -6.46
C MET A 266 -0.97 4.86 -7.18
N LEU A 267 -1.61 3.83 -6.65
CA LEU A 267 -2.90 3.38 -7.15
C LEU A 267 -4.02 4.31 -6.66
N ASP A 268 -4.82 4.79 -7.60
CA ASP A 268 -6.09 5.49 -7.33
C ASP A 268 -7.14 4.53 -6.74
#